data_AF-A0A5P3XKK7-F1
#
_entry.id   AF-A0A5P3XKK7-F1
#
_cell.length_a   1.000
_cell.length_b   1.000
_cell.length_c   1.000
_cell.angle_alpha   90.00
_cell.angle_beta   90.00
_cell.angle_gamma   90.00
#
_symmetry.space_group_name_H-M   'P 1'
#
loop_
_entity.id
_entity.type
_entity.pdbx_description
1 polymer ?
#
loop_
_entity_poly.entity_id
_entity_poly.type
_entity_poly.pdbx_seq_one_letter_code
_entity_poly.pdbx_strand_id
1 'polypeptide(L)'
;MQKTLEYNSKVLEKALKKLEELAKTKENKINNVNKKNIKGIRKYRLGYDYLFLPKKSFMYKDDLIGSTSIMVLFKIYDMEGNEILFETEGEELKEQTIKLKNDDECYLSELFYCSFNKDQFKESNTFDFSPTMNVIMSNYRVNMTIHSYTKDLHIDDLIFEPVQIEEKEFNDIILNNLELFDVTDNKPAQSTSYIAEEVKVCL
;
A
#
# COMPACT_ATOMS: atom_id res chain seq x y z
N MET A 1 1.58 -28.48 -28.20
CA MET A 1 1.68 -27.10 -28.75
C MET A 1 0.31 -26.50 -29.04
N GLN A 2 -0.53 -27.11 -29.88
CA GLN A 2 -1.85 -26.56 -30.26
C GLN A 2 -2.86 -26.45 -29.09
N LYS A 3 -2.94 -27.49 -28.23
CA LYS A 3 -3.77 -27.46 -27.01
C LYS A 3 -3.35 -26.40 -25.97
N THR A 4 -2.06 -26.10 -25.91
CA THR A 4 -1.51 -25.07 -25.01
C THR A 4 -1.86 -23.67 -25.51
N LEU A 5 -1.79 -23.45 -26.82
CA LEU A 5 -2.24 -22.19 -27.44
C LEU A 5 -3.74 -21.96 -27.27
N GLU A 6 -4.57 -23.00 -27.46
CA GLU A 6 -6.01 -22.89 -27.23
C GLU A 6 -6.38 -22.58 -25.78
N TYR A 7 -5.69 -23.22 -24.82
CA TYR A 7 -5.88 -22.92 -23.40
C TYR A 7 -5.51 -21.47 -23.07
N ASN A 8 -4.33 -21.02 -23.52
CA ASN A 8 -3.89 -19.64 -23.28
C ASN A 8 -4.80 -18.60 -23.95
N SER A 9 -5.32 -18.89 -25.15
CA SER A 9 -6.30 -18.04 -25.84
C SER A 9 -7.59 -17.88 -25.03
N LYS A 10 -8.12 -18.98 -24.48
CA LYS A 10 -9.34 -18.94 -23.65
C LYS A 10 -9.13 -18.18 -22.35
N VAL A 11 -7.96 -18.34 -21.72
CA VAL A 11 -7.60 -17.60 -20.50
C VAL A 11 -7.49 -16.10 -20.80
N LEU A 12 -6.86 -15.72 -21.91
CA LEU A 12 -6.76 -14.32 -22.36
C LEU A 12 -8.14 -13.71 -22.70
N GLU A 13 -9.01 -14.43 -23.39
CA GLU A 13 -10.37 -13.97 -23.71
C GLU A 13 -11.19 -13.74 -22.43
N LYS A 14 -11.08 -14.64 -21.45
CA LYS A 14 -11.75 -14.50 -20.15
C LYS A 14 -11.20 -13.31 -19.37
N ALA A 15 -9.88 -13.07 -19.42
CA ALA A 15 -9.22 -11.92 -18.82
C ALA A 15 -9.72 -10.61 -19.43
N LEU A 16 -9.74 -10.54 -20.77
CA LEU A 16 -10.11 -9.33 -21.52
C LEU A 16 -11.56 -8.92 -21.22
N LYS A 17 -12.48 -9.88 -21.24
CA LYS A 17 -13.89 -9.64 -20.94
C LYS A 17 -14.11 -9.11 -19.52
N LYS A 18 -13.34 -9.61 -18.54
CA LYS A 18 -13.40 -9.11 -17.16
C LYS A 18 -12.79 -7.73 -16.99
N LEU A 19 -11.69 -7.44 -17.70
CA LEU A 19 -11.12 -6.09 -17.74
C LEU A 19 -12.13 -5.07 -18.29
N GLU A 20 -12.90 -5.44 -19.33
CA GLU A 20 -13.97 -4.59 -19.86
C GLU A 20 -15.13 -4.40 -18.85
N GLU A 21 -15.52 -5.44 -18.11
CA GLU A 21 -16.54 -5.35 -17.07
C GLU A 21 -16.07 -4.50 -15.88
N LEU A 22 -14.82 -4.65 -15.45
CA LEU A 22 -14.19 -3.84 -14.40
C LEU A 22 -14.05 -2.37 -14.84
N ALA A 23 -13.70 -2.11 -16.10
CA ALA A 23 -13.63 -0.76 -16.65
C ALA A 23 -15.00 -0.07 -16.62
N LYS A 24 -16.07 -0.77 -17.04
CA LYS A 24 -17.46 -0.28 -16.96
C LYS A 24 -17.91 -0.04 -15.51
N THR A 25 -17.49 -0.89 -14.57
CA THR A 25 -17.83 -0.75 -13.15
C THR A 25 -17.07 0.41 -12.51
N LYS A 26 -15.81 0.65 -12.89
CA LYS A 26 -15.04 1.84 -12.52
C LYS A 26 -15.66 3.10 -13.11
N GLU A 27 -16.06 3.13 -14.38
CA GLU A 27 -16.80 4.26 -14.97
C GLU A 27 -18.11 4.55 -14.23
N ASN A 28 -18.86 3.51 -13.83
CA ASN A 28 -20.08 3.68 -13.05
C ASN A 28 -19.82 4.14 -11.60
N LYS A 29 -18.70 3.75 -10.98
CA LYS A 29 -18.27 4.29 -9.67
C LYS A 29 -17.80 5.75 -9.79
N ILE A 30 -17.09 6.11 -10.87
CA ILE A 30 -16.70 7.48 -11.20
C ILE A 30 -17.95 8.36 -11.41
N ASN A 31 -19.02 7.80 -11.99
CA ASN A 31 -20.28 8.51 -12.23
C ASN A 31 -21.21 8.60 -11.01
N ASN A 32 -21.05 7.73 -9.99
CA ASN A 32 -21.86 7.71 -8.77
C ASN A 32 -21.16 8.30 -7.53
N VAL A 33 -20.06 9.04 -7.71
CA VAL A 33 -19.62 9.95 -6.65
C VAL A 33 -20.65 11.06 -6.57
N ASN A 34 -21.48 11.04 -5.52
CA ASN A 34 -22.23 12.21 -5.09
C ASN A 34 -21.24 13.34 -4.81
N LYS A 35 -20.96 14.13 -5.84
CA LYS A 35 -20.07 15.31 -5.80
C LYS A 35 -20.67 16.32 -4.84
N LYS A 36 -20.31 16.20 -3.57
CA LYS A 36 -20.41 17.33 -2.65
C LYS A 36 -19.34 18.32 -3.11
N ASN A 37 -19.78 19.39 -3.77
CA ASN A 37 -19.00 20.60 -3.99
C ASN A 37 -18.51 21.13 -2.63
N ILE A 38 -17.36 20.64 -2.16
CA ILE A 38 -16.70 21.16 -0.97
C ILE A 38 -15.73 22.22 -1.47
N LYS A 39 -16.09 23.48 -1.27
CA LYS A 39 -15.22 24.63 -1.53
C LYS A 39 -14.24 24.79 -0.36
N GLY A 40 -12.95 24.64 -0.60
CA GLY A 40 -11.90 24.95 0.39
C GLY A 40 -10.65 24.09 0.24
N ILE A 41 -9.55 24.55 0.85
CA ILE A 41 -8.32 23.77 1.02
C ILE A 41 -8.58 22.70 2.07
N ARG A 42 -8.33 21.44 1.72
CA ARG A 42 -8.40 20.31 2.67
C ARG A 42 -6.99 19.83 2.98
N LYS A 43 -6.79 19.40 4.23
CA LYS A 43 -5.48 18.98 4.76
C LYS A 43 -5.49 17.48 5.04
N TYR A 44 -4.41 16.80 4.69
CA TYR A 44 -4.32 15.35 4.75
C TYR A 44 -3.00 14.89 5.37
N ARG A 45 -3.06 13.72 6.00
CA ARG A 45 -1.89 12.84 6.20
C ARG A 45 -1.83 11.84 5.06
N LEU A 46 -0.62 11.52 4.62
CA LEU A 46 -0.42 10.50 3.61
C LEU A 46 0.03 9.21 4.28
N GLY A 47 -0.48 8.09 3.75
CA GLY A 47 -0.02 6.77 4.10
C GLY A 47 0.38 5.98 2.87
N TYR A 48 1.33 5.07 3.03
CA TYR A 48 1.87 4.23 1.96
C TYR A 48 1.86 2.76 2.39
N ASP A 49 1.59 1.87 1.43
CA ASP A 49 1.71 0.45 1.69
C ASP A 49 3.16 -0.03 1.70
N TYR A 50 3.41 -1.11 2.42
CA TYR A 50 4.59 -1.95 2.28
C TYR A 50 4.11 -3.36 1.96
N LEU A 51 4.30 -3.76 0.71
CA LEU A 51 3.85 -5.00 0.11
C LEU A 51 4.85 -6.12 0.39
N PHE A 52 4.39 -7.18 1.04
CA PHE A 52 5.14 -8.39 1.30
C PHE A 52 4.72 -9.49 0.33
N LEU A 53 5.64 -9.84 -0.57
CA LEU A 53 5.44 -10.86 -1.58
C LEU A 53 5.95 -12.21 -1.07
N PRO A 54 5.11 -13.26 -1.01
CA PRO A 54 5.60 -14.61 -0.80
C PRO A 54 6.32 -15.11 -2.07
N LYS A 55 7.22 -16.08 -1.91
CA LYS A 55 7.91 -16.77 -3.02
C LYS A 55 6.96 -17.32 -4.10
N LYS A 56 5.73 -17.66 -3.70
CA LYS A 56 4.62 -18.08 -4.54
C LYS A 56 3.31 -17.91 -3.77
N SER A 57 2.20 -17.79 -4.49
CA SER A 57 0.87 -17.83 -3.87
C SER A 57 0.65 -19.13 -3.09
N PHE A 58 -0.13 -19.08 -2.02
CA PHE A 58 -0.34 -20.21 -1.11
C PHE A 58 -1.76 -20.24 -0.53
N MET A 59 -2.19 -21.43 -0.12
CA MET A 59 -3.49 -21.63 0.54
C MET A 59 -3.38 -21.36 2.04
N TYR A 60 -4.34 -20.63 2.60
CA TYR A 60 -4.48 -20.43 4.04
C TYR A 60 -5.96 -20.27 4.41
N LYS A 61 -6.49 -21.15 5.27
CA LYS A 61 -7.91 -21.17 5.69
C LYS A 61 -8.90 -20.97 4.52
N ASP A 62 -8.71 -21.77 3.47
CA ASP A 62 -9.49 -21.77 2.21
C ASP A 62 -9.28 -20.57 1.26
N ASP A 63 -8.46 -19.61 1.64
CA ASP A 63 -8.06 -18.49 0.79
C ASP A 63 -6.78 -18.81 0.01
N LEU A 64 -6.78 -18.53 -1.30
CA LEU A 64 -5.55 -18.47 -2.09
C LEU A 64 -4.97 -17.05 -2.00
N ILE A 65 -3.89 -16.90 -1.25
CA ILE A 65 -3.24 -15.63 -0.96
C ILE A 65 -2.12 -15.37 -1.96
N GLY A 66 -2.12 -14.18 -2.56
CA GLY A 66 -1.09 -13.71 -3.50
C GLY A 66 -0.02 -12.85 -2.85
N SER A 67 -0.42 -12.02 -1.89
CA SER A 67 0.45 -11.09 -1.16
C SER A 67 -0.22 -10.67 0.16
N THR A 68 0.53 -9.97 1.00
CA THR A 68 -0.01 -9.24 2.15
C THR A 68 0.64 -7.88 2.23
N SER A 69 -0.03 -6.85 2.75
CA SER A 69 0.60 -5.55 2.98
C SER A 69 0.17 -4.90 4.29
N ILE A 70 1.02 -3.99 4.77
CA ILE A 70 0.69 -3.04 5.81
C ILE A 70 0.57 -1.66 5.19
N MET A 71 -0.41 -0.87 5.61
CA MET A 71 -0.52 0.55 5.29
C MET A 71 0.07 1.34 6.45
N VAL A 72 1.06 2.18 6.20
CA VAL A 72 1.73 3.00 7.20
C VAL A 72 1.37 4.47 6.98
N LEU A 73 0.79 5.11 8.00
CA LEU A 73 0.47 6.52 8.00
C LEU A 73 1.65 7.34 8.54
N PHE A 74 1.98 8.43 7.86
CA PHE A 74 3.08 9.32 8.22
C PHE A 74 2.55 10.59 8.87
N LYS A 75 3.15 10.95 10.01
CA LYS A 75 3.07 12.29 10.59
C LYS A 75 4.44 12.93 10.51
N ILE A 76 4.55 14.03 9.77
CA ILE A 76 5.79 14.74 9.52
C ILE A 76 5.75 16.07 10.23
N TYR A 77 6.83 16.44 10.89
CA TYR A 77 6.96 17.71 11.58
C TYR A 77 8.17 18.46 11.06
N ASP A 78 8.01 19.77 10.89
CA ASP A 78 9.13 20.66 10.65
C ASP A 78 10.06 20.77 11.88
N MET A 79 11.13 21.54 11.76
CA MET A 79 12.09 21.75 12.84
C MET A 79 11.54 22.60 13.99
N GLU A 80 10.45 23.33 13.76
CA GLU A 80 9.74 24.12 14.78
C GLU A 80 8.72 23.25 15.55
N GLY A 81 8.43 22.04 15.05
CA GLY A 81 7.48 21.10 15.63
C GLY A 81 6.07 21.20 15.08
N ASN A 82 5.84 21.99 14.01
CA ASN A 82 4.55 22.06 13.35
C ASN A 82 4.34 20.83 12.47
N GLU A 83 3.15 20.24 12.52
CA GLU A 83 2.81 19.13 11.62
C GLU A 83 2.64 19.65 10.18
N ILE A 84 3.35 19.01 9.26
CA ILE A 84 3.22 19.24 7.83
C ILE A 84 2.07 18.38 7.33
N LEU A 85 1.05 19.05 6.78
CA LEU A 85 -0.10 18.42 6.17
C LEU A 85 -0.12 18.74 4.68
N PHE A 86 -0.57 17.76 3.90
CA PHE A 86 -0.67 17.87 2.45
C PHE A 86 -2.00 18.48 2.05
N GLU A 87 -1.99 19.34 1.05
CA GLU A 87 -3.15 20.15 0.70
C GLU A 87 -3.69 19.77 -0.67
N THR A 88 -5.01 19.81 -0.82
CA THR A 88 -5.62 19.82 -2.16
C THR A 88 -6.61 20.96 -2.28
N GLU A 89 -6.62 21.57 -3.47
CA GLU A 89 -7.67 22.46 -3.92
C GLU A 89 -8.69 21.64 -4.72
N GLY A 90 -9.90 21.46 -4.16
CA GLY A 90 -10.99 20.76 -4.84
C GLY A 90 -11.20 19.31 -4.39
N GLU A 91 -11.49 18.40 -5.34
CA GLU A 91 -11.97 17.04 -5.04
C GLU A 91 -10.87 15.97 -5.08
N GLU A 92 -9.74 16.22 -5.74
CA GLU A 92 -8.71 15.19 -5.94
C GLU A 92 -7.43 15.55 -5.19
N LEU A 93 -7.05 14.73 -4.22
CA LEU A 93 -5.69 14.78 -3.71
C LEU A 93 -4.77 14.22 -4.81
N LYS A 94 -3.86 15.07 -5.31
CA LYS A 94 -2.70 14.58 -6.06
C LYS A 94 -1.68 14.08 -5.06
N GLU A 95 -1.07 12.94 -5.38
CA GLU A 95 0.09 12.46 -4.63
C GLU A 95 1.14 13.57 -4.57
N GLN A 96 1.69 13.79 -3.37
CA GLN A 96 2.56 14.92 -3.08
C GLN A 96 3.89 14.41 -2.54
N THR A 97 4.95 15.04 -3.01
CA THR A 97 6.32 14.84 -2.55
C THR A 97 6.66 15.84 -1.45
N ILE A 98 7.77 15.59 -0.77
CA ILE A 98 8.43 16.57 0.08
C ILE A 98 9.74 17.02 -0.55
N LYS A 99 10.15 18.25 -0.23
CA LYS A 99 11.39 18.83 -0.73
C LYS A 99 12.57 18.52 0.18
N LEU A 100 13.69 18.13 -0.41
CA LEU A 100 14.95 17.85 0.26
C LEU A 100 15.88 19.08 0.24
N LYS A 101 16.92 19.07 1.08
CA LYS A 101 17.94 20.13 1.17
C LYS A 101 18.64 20.47 -0.14
N ASN A 102 18.75 19.50 -1.04
CA ASN A 102 19.38 19.66 -2.35
C ASN A 102 18.38 20.06 -3.45
N ASP A 103 17.19 20.52 -3.07
CA ASP A 103 16.07 20.87 -3.95
C ASP A 103 15.43 19.69 -4.70
N ASP A 104 15.89 18.46 -4.49
CA ASP A 104 15.21 17.26 -4.99
C ASP A 104 13.89 17.01 -4.22
N GLU A 105 13.04 16.18 -4.80
CA GLU A 105 11.76 15.77 -4.22
C GLU A 105 11.74 14.26 -3.96
N CYS A 106 11.08 13.83 -2.88
CA CYS A 106 10.83 12.41 -2.62
C CYS A 106 9.43 12.16 -2.04
N TYR A 107 8.95 10.94 -2.23
CA TYR A 107 7.73 10.45 -1.57
C TYR A 107 8.01 10.03 -0.14
N LEU A 108 6.97 9.98 0.70
CA LEU A 108 7.14 9.60 2.11
C LEU A 108 7.54 8.14 2.29
N SER A 109 7.10 7.26 1.37
CA SER A 109 7.52 5.86 1.32
C SER A 109 9.04 5.71 1.13
N GLU A 110 9.71 6.70 0.55
CA GLU A 110 11.16 6.70 0.32
C GLU A 110 11.97 7.19 1.53
N LEU A 111 11.31 7.58 2.63
CA LEU A 111 11.99 7.97 3.87
C LEU A 111 12.46 6.76 4.67
N PHE A 112 11.77 5.63 4.60
CA PHE A 112 12.11 4.44 5.37
C PHE A 112 12.01 3.20 4.51
N TYR A 113 13.06 2.38 4.56
CA TYR A 113 12.96 1.00 4.14
C TYR A 113 12.17 0.22 5.18
N CYS A 114 11.18 -0.56 4.74
CA CYS A 114 10.54 -1.60 5.55
C CYS A 114 11.04 -2.95 5.07
N SER A 115 11.75 -3.69 5.91
CA SER A 115 12.27 -5.01 5.57
C SER A 115 11.63 -6.10 6.43
N PHE A 116 11.29 -7.22 5.78
CA PHE A 116 10.89 -8.43 6.48
C PHE A 116 12.13 -9.19 6.95
N ASN A 117 12.31 -9.28 8.27
CA ASN A 117 13.26 -10.17 8.90
C ASN A 117 12.50 -11.29 9.60
N LYS A 118 12.74 -12.53 9.17
CA LYS A 118 12.03 -13.71 9.67
C LYS A 118 12.17 -13.89 11.18
N ASP A 119 13.38 -13.74 11.71
CA ASP A 119 13.67 -13.98 13.13
C ASP A 119 13.05 -12.89 14.00
N GLN A 120 13.19 -11.61 13.59
CA GLN A 120 12.54 -10.48 14.26
C GLN A 120 11.02 -10.62 14.27
N PHE A 121 10.42 -10.97 13.12
CA PHE A 121 8.97 -11.10 13.01
C PHE A 121 8.47 -12.27 13.88
N LYS A 122 9.20 -13.39 13.90
CA LYS A 122 8.88 -14.54 14.76
C LYS A 122 8.91 -14.20 16.25
N GLU A 123 9.80 -13.31 16.68
CA GLU A 123 9.95 -12.93 18.08
C GLU A 123 8.93 -11.87 18.53
N SER A 124 8.57 -10.94 17.64
CA SER A 124 7.88 -9.70 18.04
C SER A 124 6.71 -9.30 17.16
N ASN A 125 6.46 -9.99 16.04
CA ASN A 125 5.52 -9.59 14.99
C ASN A 125 5.77 -8.16 14.47
N THR A 126 7.04 -7.72 14.47
CA THR A 126 7.43 -6.39 13.97
C THR A 126 8.30 -6.48 12.73
N PHE A 127 8.36 -5.36 12.01
CA PHE A 127 9.18 -5.16 10.81
C PHE A 127 10.38 -4.28 11.11
N ASP A 128 11.44 -4.43 10.33
CA ASP A 128 12.60 -3.55 10.39
C ASP A 128 12.34 -2.28 9.57
N PHE A 129 12.13 -1.16 10.25
CA PHE A 129 12.06 0.15 9.64
C PHE A 129 13.40 0.86 9.77
N SER A 130 14.13 0.94 8.66
CA SER A 130 15.45 1.58 8.60
C SER A 130 15.37 2.91 7.84
N PRO A 131 15.85 4.04 8.41
CA PRO A 131 15.80 5.33 7.75
C PRO A 131 16.70 5.37 6.52
N THR A 132 16.23 6.01 5.45
CA THR A 132 17.07 6.31 4.28
C THR A 132 17.79 7.65 4.47
N MET A 133 18.70 7.97 3.54
CA MET A 133 19.35 9.29 3.51
C MET A 133 18.33 10.43 3.37
N ASN A 134 17.16 10.16 2.78
CA ASN A 134 16.11 11.16 2.59
C ASN A 134 15.58 11.71 3.92
N VAL A 135 15.60 10.93 5.02
CA VAL A 135 15.24 11.44 6.36
C VAL A 135 16.18 12.58 6.77
N ILE A 136 17.49 12.37 6.62
CA ILE A 136 18.51 13.37 6.97
C ILE A 136 18.43 14.58 6.02
N MET A 137 18.14 14.33 4.74
CA MET A 137 18.05 15.36 3.72
C MET A 137 16.75 16.18 3.80
N SER A 138 15.69 15.64 4.40
CA SER A 138 14.40 16.33 4.55
C SER A 138 14.40 17.37 5.68
N ASN A 139 15.27 17.24 6.68
CA ASN A 139 15.22 18.04 7.91
C ASN A 139 13.88 17.92 8.68
N TYR A 140 13.14 16.82 8.49
CA TYR A 140 11.89 16.60 9.21
C TYR A 140 12.01 15.55 10.30
N ARG A 141 11.13 15.66 11.29
CA ARG A 141 10.86 14.59 12.26
C ARG A 141 9.68 13.78 11.74
N VAL A 142 9.80 12.46 11.77
CA VAL A 142 8.79 11.57 11.20
C VAL A 142 8.34 10.58 12.26
N ASN A 143 7.02 10.50 12.45
CA ASN A 143 6.37 9.45 13.23
C ASN A 143 5.53 8.58 12.28
N MET A 144 5.69 7.27 12.40
CA MET A 144 4.98 6.28 11.59
C MET A 144 4.01 5.48 12.47
N THR A 145 2.87 5.09 11.91
CA THR A 145 1.92 4.19 12.58
C THR A 145 1.31 3.25 11.54
N ILE A 146 1.23 1.96 11.86
CA ILE A 146 0.50 1.01 11.01
C ILE A 146 -0.99 1.34 11.13
N HIS A 147 -1.60 1.72 10.01
CA HIS A 147 -2.99 2.11 9.90
C HIS A 147 -3.90 0.90 9.64
N SER A 148 -3.49 0.00 8.75
CA SER A 148 -4.30 -1.16 8.37
C SER A 148 -3.46 -2.28 7.76
N TYR A 149 -4.05 -3.47 7.68
CA TYR A 149 -3.46 -4.67 7.12
C TYR A 149 -4.35 -5.20 6.00
N THR A 150 -3.77 -5.72 4.93
CA THR A 150 -4.51 -6.38 3.86
C THR A 150 -3.86 -7.71 3.47
N LYS A 151 -4.68 -8.59 2.90
CA LYS A 151 -4.24 -9.74 2.11
C LYS A 151 -4.85 -9.66 0.72
N ASP A 152 -4.09 -10.08 -0.27
CA ASP A 152 -4.55 -10.13 -1.65
C ASP A 152 -5.14 -11.52 -1.91
N LEU A 153 -6.45 -11.56 -2.13
CA LEU A 153 -7.20 -12.80 -2.37
C LEU A 153 -7.41 -13.04 -3.85
N HIS A 154 -7.19 -14.28 -4.29
CA HIS A 154 -7.55 -14.69 -5.64
C HIS A 154 -9.08 -14.78 -5.78
N ILE A 155 -9.69 -13.82 -6.47
CA ILE A 155 -11.14 -13.79 -6.64
C ILE A 155 -11.57 -14.53 -7.92
N ASP A 156 -10.65 -14.72 -8.86
CA ASP A 156 -10.86 -15.38 -10.16
C ASP A 156 -9.53 -15.67 -10.86
N ASP A 157 -9.52 -16.52 -11.91
CA ASP A 157 -8.35 -17.11 -12.63
C ASP A 157 -7.09 -16.26 -12.86
N LEU A 158 -7.14 -14.92 -12.73
CA LEU A 158 -6.02 -14.01 -13.02
C LEU A 158 -5.90 -12.78 -12.12
N ILE A 159 -6.82 -12.53 -11.17
CA ILE A 159 -6.85 -11.27 -10.41
C ILE A 159 -6.84 -11.55 -8.91
N PHE A 160 -5.89 -10.91 -8.24
CA PHE A 160 -5.93 -10.77 -6.80
C PHE A 160 -6.50 -9.40 -6.44
N GLU A 161 -7.42 -9.35 -5.48
CA GLU A 161 -7.91 -8.09 -4.92
C GLU A 161 -7.56 -7.98 -3.43
N PRO A 162 -7.17 -6.78 -2.96
CA PRO A 162 -6.86 -6.56 -1.57
C PRO A 162 -8.14 -6.58 -0.73
N VAL A 163 -8.10 -7.36 0.35
CA VAL A 163 -9.13 -7.37 1.39
C VAL A 163 -8.49 -6.95 2.71
N GLN A 164 -9.12 -6.00 3.39
CA GLN A 164 -8.68 -5.56 4.71
C GLN A 164 -8.90 -6.67 5.74
N ILE A 165 -7.89 -6.91 6.56
CA ILE A 165 -7.90 -7.91 7.64
C ILE A 165 -7.46 -7.28 8.96
N GLU A 166 -7.69 -7.98 10.05
CA GLU A 166 -7.18 -7.60 11.36
C GLU A 166 -5.68 -7.92 11.49
N GLU A 167 -4.97 -7.14 12.32
CA GLU A 167 -3.56 -7.39 12.66
C GLU A 167 -3.31 -8.83 13.09
N LYS A 168 -4.22 -9.39 13.91
CA LYS A 168 -4.10 -10.76 14.41
C LYS A 168 -4.11 -11.79 13.28
N GLU A 169 -4.96 -11.61 12.29
CA GLU A 169 -5.03 -12.50 11.13
C GLU A 169 -3.77 -12.35 10.26
N PHE A 170 -3.35 -11.11 10.01
CA PHE A 170 -2.13 -10.81 9.26
C PHE A 170 -0.90 -11.49 9.89
N ASN A 171 -0.73 -11.33 11.21
CA ASN A 171 0.37 -11.96 11.95
C ASN A 171 0.28 -13.48 11.89
N ASP A 172 -0.91 -14.07 12.02
CA ASP A 172 -1.12 -15.51 11.92
C ASP A 172 -0.76 -16.03 10.50
N ILE A 173 -1.12 -15.29 9.44
CA ILE A 173 -0.76 -15.64 8.06
C ILE A 173 0.76 -15.70 7.92
N ILE A 174 1.48 -14.65 8.32
CA ILE A 174 2.94 -14.57 8.15
C ILE A 174 3.64 -15.61 9.03
N LEU A 175 3.26 -15.76 10.31
CA LEU A 175 3.88 -16.71 11.23
C LEU A 175 3.75 -18.17 10.77
N ASN A 176 2.61 -18.56 10.20
CA ASN A 176 2.42 -19.91 9.68
C ASN A 176 3.12 -20.13 8.33
N ASN A 177 3.63 -19.08 7.68
CA ASN A 177 4.20 -19.13 6.34
C ASN A 177 5.55 -18.40 6.22
N LEU A 178 6.29 -18.25 7.32
CA LEU A 178 7.52 -17.44 7.41
C LEU A 178 8.52 -17.69 6.27
N GLU A 179 8.77 -18.95 5.93
CA GLU A 179 9.72 -19.33 4.87
C GLU A 179 9.27 -18.89 3.47
N LEU A 180 7.97 -18.65 3.25
CA LEU A 180 7.48 -18.11 1.98
C LEU A 180 7.80 -16.63 1.86
N PHE A 181 7.83 -15.88 2.97
CA PHE A 181 8.09 -14.44 2.97
C PHE A 181 9.57 -14.07 3.13
N ASP A 182 10.44 -15.03 3.47
CA ASP A 182 11.90 -14.84 3.56
C ASP A 182 12.56 -14.81 2.16
N VAL A 183 12.24 -13.77 1.39
CA VAL A 183 12.72 -13.52 0.03
C VAL A 183 13.37 -12.15 -0.09
N THR A 184 14.21 -11.97 -1.13
CA THR A 184 14.93 -10.72 -1.38
C THR A 184 14.02 -9.54 -1.67
N ASP A 185 12.86 -9.80 -2.28
CA ASP A 185 11.90 -8.77 -2.67
C ASP A 185 11.20 -8.11 -1.47
N ASN A 186 11.36 -8.67 -0.26
CA ASN A 186 10.86 -8.10 0.99
C ASN A 186 11.97 -7.40 1.80
N LYS A 187 13.13 -7.13 1.19
CA LYS A 187 14.33 -6.56 1.83
C LYS A 187 14.97 -5.47 0.94
N PRO A 188 14.28 -4.33 0.68
CA PRO A 188 13.04 -3.88 1.33
C PRO A 188 11.77 -4.27 0.57
N ALA A 189 10.64 -4.26 1.28
CA ALA A 189 9.30 -4.32 0.70
C ALA A 189 9.03 -3.12 -0.21
N GLN A 190 8.21 -3.34 -1.24
CA GLN A 190 7.83 -2.31 -2.21
C GLN A 190 6.59 -1.54 -1.74
N SER A 191 6.45 -0.28 -2.18
CA SER A 191 5.20 0.47 -2.07
C SER A 191 4.55 0.57 -3.45
N THR A 192 3.25 0.28 -3.52
CA THR A 192 2.44 0.23 -4.74
C THR A 192 1.15 1.03 -4.63
N SER A 193 0.81 1.52 -3.45
CA SER A 193 -0.42 2.26 -3.19
C SER A 193 -0.24 3.28 -2.06
N TYR A 194 -1.13 4.26 -2.03
CA TYR A 194 -1.16 5.27 -0.98
C TYR A 194 -2.60 5.58 -0.54
N ILE A 195 -2.74 6.16 0.64
CA ILE A 195 -3.99 6.72 1.16
C ILE A 195 -3.79 8.19 1.56
N ALA A 196 -4.92 8.91 1.61
CA ALA A 196 -4.99 10.28 2.08
C ALA A 196 -6.04 10.37 3.21
N GLU A 197 -5.59 10.56 4.44
CA GLU A 197 -6.48 10.69 5.60
C GLU A 197 -6.72 12.17 5.92
N GLU A 198 -7.96 12.64 5.74
CA GLU A 198 -8.33 14.03 5.97
C GLU A 198 -8.22 14.39 7.45
N VAL A 199 -7.43 15.43 7.74
CA VAL A 199 -7.28 15.99 9.09
C VAL A 199 -8.33 17.07 9.29
N LYS A 200 -9.31 16.78 10.15
CA LYS A 200 -10.30 17.77 10.58
C LYS A 200 -9.63 18.80 11.48
N VAL A 201 -9.25 19.94 10.90
CA VAL A 201 -8.85 21.10 11.69
C VAL A 201 -10.11 21.68 12.33
N CYS A 202 -10.27 21.53 13.64
CA CYS A 202 -11.27 22.29 14.37
C CYS A 202 -10.81 23.74 14.41
N LEU A 203 -11.54 24.63 13.74
CA LEU A 203 -11.39 26.08 13.83
C LEU A 203 -11.91 26.61 15.17
#